data_AF-A0ABD3ZZ60-F1
#
_entry.id   AF-A0ABD3ZZ60-F1
#
_cell.length_a   1.000
_cell.length_b   1.000
_cell.length_c   1.000
_cell.angle_alpha   90.00
_cell.angle_beta   90.00
_cell.angle_gamma   90.00
#
_symmetry.space_group_name_H-M   'P 1'
#
loop_
_entity.id
_entity.type
_entity.pdbx_description
1 polymer ?
#
loop_
_entity_poly.entity_id
_entity_poly.type
_entity_poly.pdbx_seq_one_letter_code
_entity_poly.pdbx_strand_id
1 'polypeptide(L)'
;MNIYQKLIEVRKAVPYLKKEDRGGQYSYNSSSQVVAAIREKMDELGLLLIPRIIDKNVLTETVENKDQYGNIKKRTTYFTELTMEYKWIDAENPEEEFIVPFYAQGVDIAGEKGVGKALTYAEKYYLLKQFNVPTDDIDPDQFQKKVEESKPPKPITPEKLEELKNLAERYGEIKGRTAEEVYKVLGISMELENIPDGLADNYIFQIKHWIKNATKETA
;
A
#
# COMPACT_ATOMS: atom_id res chain seq x y z
N MET A 1 -12.60 -11.92 15.25
CA MET A 1 -12.33 -11.54 13.85
C MET A 1 -12.07 -12.82 13.09
N ASN A 2 -12.50 -12.94 11.84
CA ASN A 2 -12.10 -14.06 10.99
C ASN A 2 -10.66 -13.86 10.46
N ILE A 3 -10.05 -14.90 9.89
CA ILE A 3 -8.65 -14.89 9.43
C ILE A 3 -8.40 -13.79 8.39
N TYR A 4 -9.36 -13.53 7.50
CA TYR A 4 -9.24 -12.48 6.49
C TYR A 4 -9.22 -11.08 7.11
N GLN A 5 -10.06 -10.84 8.13
CA GLN A 5 -10.04 -9.59 8.89
C GLN A 5 -8.71 -9.43 9.63
N LYS A 6 -8.18 -10.49 10.24
CA LYS A 6 -6.85 -10.46 10.89
C LYS A 6 -5.75 -10.13 9.88
N LEU A 7 -5.75 -10.76 8.71
CA LEU A 7 -4.78 -10.47 7.63
C LEU A 7 -4.89 -9.02 7.11
N ILE A 8 -6.08 -8.43 7.07
CA ILE A 8 -6.27 -7.01 6.74
C ILE A 8 -5.62 -6.11 7.81
N GLU A 9 -5.76 -6.44 9.10
CA GLU A 9 -5.11 -5.68 10.17
C GLU A 9 -3.58 -5.79 10.11
N VAL A 10 -3.03 -6.96 9.76
CA VAL A 10 -1.59 -7.11 9.47
C VAL A 10 -1.17 -6.20 8.32
N ARG A 11 -1.93 -6.16 7.23
CA ARG A 11 -1.66 -5.28 6.08
C ARG A 11 -1.61 -3.81 6.49
N LYS A 12 -2.56 -3.37 7.32
CA LYS A 12 -2.64 -1.97 7.79
C LYS A 12 -1.43 -1.56 8.64
N ALA A 13 -0.84 -2.50 9.38
CA ALA A 13 0.32 -2.23 10.21
C ALA A 13 1.60 -1.95 9.41
N VAL A 14 1.66 -2.40 8.14
CA VAL A 14 2.84 -2.23 7.27
C VAL A 14 2.45 -1.50 5.98
N PRO A 15 2.15 -0.19 6.05
CA PRO A 15 1.72 0.58 4.88
C PRO A 15 2.85 0.82 3.87
N TYR A 16 4.11 0.77 4.31
CA TYR A 16 5.28 1.05 3.50
C TYR A 16 6.54 0.41 4.12
N LEU A 17 7.46 -0.07 3.28
CA LEU A 17 8.82 -0.44 3.70
C LEU A 17 9.85 0.26 2.82
N LYS A 18 10.61 1.18 3.41
CA LYS A 18 11.75 1.82 2.73
C LYS A 18 12.85 0.78 2.54
N LYS A 19 13.48 0.73 1.36
CA LYS A 19 14.68 -0.08 1.15
C LYS A 19 15.86 0.50 1.92
N GLU A 20 16.51 -0.33 2.74
CA GLU A 20 17.60 0.11 3.62
C GLU A 20 18.93 -0.59 3.32
N ASP A 21 18.91 -1.83 2.82
CA ASP A 21 20.12 -2.57 2.47
C ASP A 21 20.60 -2.22 1.06
N ARG A 22 21.91 -2.39 0.82
CA ARG A 22 22.56 -2.17 -0.48
C ARG A 22 23.32 -3.39 -0.95
N GLY A 23 23.13 -3.76 -2.22
CA GLY A 23 23.86 -4.81 -2.91
C GLY A 23 24.26 -4.36 -4.31
N GLY A 24 25.56 -4.15 -4.53
CA GLY A 24 26.05 -3.55 -5.76
C GLY A 24 25.44 -2.16 -5.98
N GLN A 25 24.67 -2.01 -7.06
CA GLN A 25 23.99 -0.76 -7.43
C GLN A 25 22.53 -0.68 -6.96
N TYR A 26 22.00 -1.73 -6.31
CA TYR A 26 20.59 -1.82 -5.95
C TYR A 26 20.37 -1.72 -4.45
N SER A 27 19.30 -1.01 -4.06
CA SER A 27 18.78 -1.01 -2.69
C SER A 27 17.66 -2.05 -2.54
N TYR A 28 17.54 -2.68 -1.38
CA TYR A 28 16.52 -3.70 -1.11
C TYR A 28 16.15 -3.78 0.39
N ASN A 29 15.03 -4.44 0.70
CA ASN A 29 14.74 -4.94 2.05
C ASN A 29 15.22 -6.39 2.20
N SER A 30 15.93 -6.73 3.27
CA SER A 30 16.25 -8.13 3.58
C SER A 30 14.99 -8.90 3.99
N SER A 31 15.06 -10.24 3.94
CA SER A 31 13.97 -11.10 4.42
C SER A 31 13.65 -10.81 5.88
N SER A 32 14.69 -10.65 6.72
CA SER A 32 14.55 -10.34 8.13
C SER A 32 13.82 -9.03 8.40
N GLN A 33 14.06 -7.97 7.61
CA GLN A 33 13.35 -6.70 7.74
C GLN A 33 11.86 -6.85 7.42
N VAL A 34 11.52 -7.57 6.35
CA VAL A 34 10.13 -7.81 5.97
C VAL A 34 9.41 -8.63 7.03
N VAL A 35 10.04 -9.71 7.52
CA VAL A 35 9.48 -10.54 8.59
C VAL A 35 9.29 -9.74 9.87
N ALA A 36 10.28 -8.96 10.31
CA ALA A 36 10.20 -8.17 11.53
C ALA A 36 9.05 -7.16 11.49
N ALA A 37 8.81 -6.51 10.35
CA ALA A 37 7.73 -5.54 10.19
C ALA A 37 6.33 -6.15 10.34
N ILE A 38 6.17 -7.44 10.00
CA ILE A 38 4.87 -8.11 9.94
C ILE A 38 4.62 -8.95 11.20
N ARG A 39 5.67 -9.56 11.75
CA ARG A 39 5.59 -10.56 12.81
C ARG A 39 4.92 -10.04 14.08
N GLU A 40 5.21 -8.80 14.49
CA GLU A 40 4.61 -8.22 15.70
C GLU A 40 3.07 -8.24 15.61
N LYS A 41 2.52 -7.84 14.47
CA LYS A 41 1.07 -7.82 14.27
C LYS A 41 0.47 -9.21 14.09
N MET A 42 1.23 -10.16 13.52
CA MET A 42 0.82 -11.56 13.46
C MET A 42 0.69 -12.16 14.86
N ASP A 43 1.68 -11.94 15.72
CA ASP A 43 1.70 -12.45 17.09
C ASP A 43 0.56 -11.85 17.92
N GLU A 44 0.29 -10.54 17.78
CA GLU A 44 -0.84 -9.86 18.44
C GLU A 44 -2.20 -10.46 18.04
N LEU A 45 -2.38 -10.84 16.77
CA LEU A 45 -3.64 -11.36 16.23
C LEU A 45 -3.76 -12.89 16.30
N GLY A 46 -2.72 -13.59 16.78
CA GLY A 46 -2.68 -15.05 16.82
C GLY A 46 -2.68 -15.69 15.43
N LEU A 47 -1.88 -15.17 14.49
CA LEU A 47 -1.75 -15.72 13.14
C LEU A 47 -0.46 -16.53 12.99
N LEU A 48 -0.58 -17.78 12.55
CA LEU A 48 0.55 -18.60 12.14
C LEU A 48 0.69 -18.60 10.62
N LEU A 49 1.94 -18.50 10.15
CA LEU A 49 2.29 -18.67 8.75
C LEU A 49 3.23 -19.87 8.59
N ILE A 50 2.77 -20.90 7.90
CA ILE A 50 3.52 -22.15 7.71
C ILE A 50 3.91 -22.31 6.24
N PRO A 51 5.20 -22.14 5.88
CA PRO A 51 5.68 -22.47 4.54
C PRO A 51 5.82 -23.98 4.35
N ARG A 52 5.47 -24.48 3.17
CA ARG A 52 5.60 -25.89 2.78
C ARG A 52 6.18 -25.99 1.37
N ILE A 53 7.18 -26.83 1.18
CA ILE A 53 7.68 -27.19 -0.16
C ILE A 53 6.84 -28.37 -0.64
N ILE A 54 6.12 -28.18 -1.74
CA ILE A 54 5.26 -29.19 -2.36
C ILE A 54 6.02 -29.98 -3.41
N ASP A 55 6.84 -29.29 -4.22
CA ASP A 55 7.68 -29.91 -5.22
C ASP A 55 9.01 -29.17 -5.37
N LYS A 56 10.02 -29.85 -5.89
CA LYS A 56 11.35 -29.30 -6.13
C LYS A 56 11.98 -29.84 -7.40
N ASN A 57 12.67 -28.95 -8.11
CA ASN A 57 13.49 -29.29 -9.25
C ASN A 57 14.87 -28.60 -9.15
N VAL A 58 15.90 -29.22 -9.71
CA VAL A 58 17.22 -28.60 -9.86
C VAL A 58 17.71 -28.83 -11.27
N LEU A 59 17.77 -27.77 -12.05
CA LEU A 59 18.40 -27.78 -13.37
C LEU A 59 19.88 -27.46 -13.21
N THR A 60 20.72 -28.11 -14.01
CA THR A 60 22.17 -27.89 -13.99
C THR A 60 22.70 -27.58 -15.37
N GLU A 61 23.57 -26.59 -15.47
CA GLU A 61 24.25 -26.23 -16.70
C GLU A 61 25.73 -25.97 -16.42
N THR A 62 26.62 -26.65 -17.15
CA THR A 62 28.07 -26.45 -17.04
C THR A 62 28.58 -25.73 -18.27
N VAL A 63 29.16 -24.54 -18.06
CA VAL A 63 29.82 -23.76 -19.10
C VAL A 63 31.33 -23.91 -18.97
N GLU A 64 31.99 -24.22 -20.08
CA GLU A 64 33.46 -24.23 -20.18
C GLU A 64 33.95 -22.89 -20.75
N ASN A 65 34.85 -22.23 -20.04
CA ASN A 65 35.49 -20.99 -20.49
C ASN A 65 37.00 -21.20 -20.55
N LYS A 66 37.65 -20.65 -21.59
CA LYS A 66 39.11 -20.58 -21.64
C LYS A 66 39.56 -19.26 -21.05
N ASP A 67 40.55 -19.32 -20.16
CA ASP A 67 41.23 -18.10 -19.71
C ASP A 67 42.23 -17.59 -20.77
N GLN A 68 42.82 -16.42 -20.50
CA GLN A 68 43.81 -15.78 -21.38
C GLN A 68 45.09 -16.61 -21.61
N TYR A 69 45.30 -17.68 -20.84
CA TYR A 69 46.43 -18.61 -20.95
C TYR A 69 46.03 -19.94 -21.61
N GLY A 70 44.77 -20.08 -22.04
CA GLY A 70 44.25 -21.28 -22.68
C GLY A 70 43.78 -22.39 -21.73
N ASN A 71 43.78 -22.15 -20.41
CA ASN A 71 43.29 -23.14 -19.44
C ASN A 71 41.77 -23.21 -19.48
N ILE A 72 41.22 -24.43 -19.47
CA ILE A 72 39.77 -24.66 -19.41
C ILE A 72 39.30 -24.53 -17.95
N LYS A 73 38.42 -23.57 -17.69
CA LYS A 73 37.66 -23.43 -16.44
C LYS A 73 36.23 -23.87 -16.67
N LYS A 74 35.77 -24.85 -15.90
CA LYS A 74 34.37 -25.27 -15.88
C LYS A 74 33.63 -24.53 -14.77
N ARG A 75 32.46 -24.00 -15.08
CA ARG A 75 31.55 -23.41 -14.10
C ARG A 75 30.20 -24.08 -14.23
N THR A 76 29.76 -24.75 -13.18
CA THR A 76 28.41 -25.32 -13.11
C THR A 76 27.49 -24.33 -12.40
N THR A 77 26.33 -24.10 -12.99
CA THR A 77 25.23 -23.34 -12.40
C THR A 77 24.12 -24.32 -12.07
N TYR A 78 23.59 -24.19 -10.84
CA TYR A 78 22.49 -24.93 -10.29
C TYR A 78 21.30 -23.98 -10.17
N PHE A 79 20.22 -24.28 -10.88
CA PHE A 79 18.98 -23.52 -10.83
C PHE A 79 17.95 -24.34 -10.04
N THR A 80 17.76 -23.96 -8.78
CA THR A 80 16.79 -24.59 -7.89
C THR A 80 15.44 -23.93 -8.05
N GLU A 81 14.41 -24.75 -8.29
CA GLU A 81 13.01 -24.35 -8.36
C GLU A 81 12.24 -25.04 -7.23
N LEU A 82 11.43 -24.29 -6.51
CA LEU A 82 10.56 -24.80 -5.46
C LEU A 82 9.12 -24.39 -5.76
N THR A 83 8.23 -25.36 -5.87
CA THR A 83 6.79 -25.14 -5.78
C THR A 83 6.42 -25.21 -4.31
N MET A 84 5.82 -24.15 -3.79
CA MET A 84 5.55 -23.97 -2.38
C MET A 84 4.09 -23.63 -2.12
N GLU A 85 3.68 -23.82 -0.88
CA GLU A 85 2.44 -23.28 -0.34
C GLU A 85 2.74 -22.57 0.96
N TYR A 86 2.06 -21.45 1.17
CA TYR A 86 2.03 -20.76 2.44
C TYR A 86 0.64 -20.93 3.04
N LYS A 87 0.58 -21.50 4.24
CA LYS A 87 -0.65 -21.71 4.97
C LYS A 87 -0.74 -20.74 6.13
N TRP A 88 -1.74 -19.86 6.10
CA TRP A 88 -2.17 -19.07 7.23
C TRP A 88 -3.14 -19.88 8.09
N ILE A 89 -2.98 -19.81 9.40
CA ILE A 89 -3.84 -20.48 10.39
C ILE A 89 -4.17 -19.49 11.49
N ASP A 90 -5.46 -19.40 11.85
CA ASP A 90 -5.87 -18.71 13.07
C ASP A 90 -5.58 -19.59 14.29
N ALA A 91 -4.70 -19.14 15.19
CA ALA A 91 -4.34 -19.89 16.39
C ALA A 91 -5.52 -20.06 17.38
N GLU A 92 -6.51 -19.18 17.33
CA GLU A 92 -7.72 -19.27 18.17
C GLU A 92 -8.74 -20.28 17.60
N ASN A 93 -8.69 -20.50 16.29
CA ASN A 93 -9.53 -21.46 15.58
C ASN A 93 -8.74 -22.18 14.46
N PRO A 94 -7.98 -23.24 14.79
CA PRO A 94 -7.03 -23.85 13.85
C PRO A 94 -7.64 -24.47 12.57
N GLU A 95 -8.95 -24.69 12.54
CA GLU A 95 -9.69 -25.13 11.35
C GLU A 95 -9.87 -23.98 10.33
N GLU A 96 -9.74 -22.73 10.77
CA GLU A 96 -9.76 -21.57 9.89
C GLU A 96 -8.37 -21.34 9.29
N GLU A 97 -8.21 -21.84 8.06
CA GLU A 97 -6.97 -21.74 7.31
C GLU A 97 -7.15 -21.10 5.93
N PHE A 98 -6.06 -20.50 5.44
CA PHE A 98 -5.99 -19.91 4.11
C PHE A 98 -4.65 -20.27 3.46
N ILE A 99 -4.71 -20.96 2.32
CA ILE A 99 -3.53 -21.48 1.62
C ILE A 99 -3.29 -20.69 0.35
N VAL A 100 -2.04 -20.29 0.13
CA VAL A 100 -1.61 -19.57 -1.06
C VAL A 100 -0.47 -20.35 -1.74
N PRO A 101 -0.66 -20.80 -3.00
CA PRO A 101 0.42 -21.38 -3.77
C PRO A 101 1.46 -20.31 -4.14
N PHE A 102 2.72 -20.70 -4.13
CA PHE A 102 3.84 -19.82 -4.45
C PHE A 102 4.93 -20.59 -5.18
N TYR A 103 5.76 -19.87 -5.93
CA TYR A 103 6.86 -20.46 -6.67
C TYR A 103 8.13 -19.64 -6.43
N ALA A 104 9.23 -20.34 -6.20
CA ALA A 104 10.49 -19.74 -5.80
C ALA A 104 11.67 -20.32 -6.57
N GLN A 105 12.68 -19.48 -6.81
CA GLN A 105 13.86 -19.84 -7.58
C GLN A 105 15.14 -19.37 -6.87
N GLY A 106 16.21 -20.16 -7.01
CA GLY A 106 17.53 -19.83 -6.50
C GLY A 106 18.62 -20.26 -7.48
N VAL A 107 19.49 -19.32 -7.85
CA VAL A 107 20.69 -19.61 -8.66
C VAL A 107 21.89 -19.80 -7.74
N ASP A 108 22.55 -20.95 -7.86
CA ASP A 108 23.79 -21.22 -7.16
C ASP A 108 24.91 -21.71 -8.09
N ILE A 109 26.13 -21.29 -7.79
CA ILE A 109 27.33 -21.65 -8.57
C ILE A 109 28.34 -22.43 -7.75
N ALA A 110 28.13 -22.49 -6.43
CA ALA A 110 28.94 -23.29 -5.51
C ALA A 110 28.40 -24.72 -5.38
N GLY A 111 27.07 -24.87 -5.44
CA GLY A 111 26.36 -26.15 -5.47
C GLY A 111 25.62 -26.47 -4.17
N GLU A 112 25.93 -25.80 -3.07
CA GLU A 112 25.34 -26.08 -1.75
C GLU A 112 24.25 -25.09 -1.28
N LYS A 113 23.97 -24.00 -2.01
CA LYS A 113 23.12 -22.88 -1.51
C LYS A 113 21.80 -22.68 -2.26
N GLY A 114 21.49 -23.50 -3.25
CA GLY A 114 20.32 -23.30 -4.13
C GLY A 114 18.98 -23.21 -3.38
N VAL A 115 18.67 -24.20 -2.54
CA VAL A 115 17.42 -24.25 -1.76
C VAL A 115 17.31 -23.07 -0.79
N GLY A 116 18.39 -22.77 -0.06
CA GLY A 116 18.41 -21.65 0.89
C GLY A 116 18.14 -20.32 0.20
N LYS A 117 18.77 -20.07 -0.96
CA LYS A 117 18.53 -18.87 -1.77
C LYS A 117 17.08 -18.77 -2.24
N ALA A 118 16.52 -19.88 -2.74
CA ALA A 118 15.13 -19.92 -3.18
C ALA A 118 14.17 -19.59 -2.02
N LEU A 119 14.37 -20.20 -0.84
CA LEU A 119 13.54 -19.96 0.34
C LEU A 119 13.64 -18.52 0.86
N THR A 120 14.83 -17.92 0.89
CA THR A 120 15.00 -16.52 1.29
C THR A 120 14.26 -15.56 0.35
N TYR A 121 14.29 -15.83 -0.96
CA TYR A 121 13.53 -15.05 -1.93
C TYR A 121 12.02 -15.27 -1.76
N ALA A 122 11.60 -16.53 -1.54
CA ALA A 122 10.21 -16.89 -1.32
C ALA A 122 9.62 -16.12 -0.14
N GLU A 123 10.25 -16.20 1.04
CA GLU A 123 9.76 -15.57 2.27
C GLU A 123 9.58 -14.06 2.08
N LYS A 124 10.60 -13.39 1.56
CA LYS A 124 10.57 -11.95 1.30
C LYS A 124 9.43 -11.58 0.34
N TYR A 125 9.38 -12.17 -0.85
CA TYR A 125 8.44 -11.75 -1.88
C TYR A 125 7.02 -12.19 -1.60
N TYR A 126 6.83 -13.36 -1.00
CA TYR A 126 5.52 -13.82 -0.56
C TYR A 126 4.89 -12.80 0.39
N LEU A 127 5.59 -12.43 1.47
CA LEU A 127 5.08 -11.49 2.47
C LEU A 127 4.78 -10.11 1.88
N LEU A 128 5.69 -9.56 1.08
CA LEU A 128 5.48 -8.27 0.41
C LEU A 128 4.25 -8.29 -0.51
N LYS A 129 4.04 -9.38 -1.25
CA LYS A 129 2.92 -9.49 -2.20
C LYS A 129 1.60 -9.82 -1.51
N GLN A 130 1.61 -10.69 -0.50
CA GLN A 130 0.46 -11.04 0.33
C GLN A 130 -0.19 -9.79 0.94
N PHE A 131 0.63 -8.84 1.40
CA PHE A 131 0.14 -7.61 2.04
C PHE A 131 0.19 -6.38 1.13
N ASN A 132 0.54 -6.54 -0.15
CA ASN A 132 0.69 -5.45 -1.12
C ASN A 132 1.57 -4.29 -0.59
N VAL A 133 2.67 -4.61 0.08
CA VAL A 133 3.55 -3.61 0.69
C VAL A 133 4.37 -2.91 -0.40
N PRO A 134 4.21 -1.58 -0.58
CA PRO A 134 5.06 -0.80 -1.46
C PRO A 134 6.50 -0.72 -0.92
N THR A 135 7.49 -0.81 -1.81
CA THR A 135 8.93 -0.90 -1.46
C THR A 135 9.79 0.04 -2.30
N ASP A 136 9.29 1.26 -2.53
CA ASP A 136 9.97 2.23 -3.36
C ASP A 136 11.23 2.78 -2.65
N ASP A 137 12.07 3.48 -3.41
CA ASP A 137 13.28 4.14 -2.86
C ASP A 137 12.98 5.55 -2.32
N ILE A 138 11.71 5.91 -2.23
CA ILE A 138 11.24 7.23 -1.77
C ILE A 138 11.26 7.27 -0.24
N ASP A 139 11.41 8.46 0.32
CA ASP A 139 11.29 8.62 1.76
C ASP A 139 9.84 8.33 2.24
N PRO A 140 9.63 7.64 3.39
CA PRO A 140 8.29 7.31 3.89
C PRO A 140 7.36 8.52 3.99
N ASP A 141 7.87 9.68 4.40
CA ASP A 141 7.07 10.90 4.53
C ASP A 141 6.62 11.43 3.15
N GLN A 142 7.50 11.33 2.15
CA GLN A 142 7.17 11.71 0.78
C GLN A 142 6.22 10.71 0.12
N PHE A 143 6.37 9.42 0.40
CA PHE A 143 5.45 8.39 -0.06
C PHE A 143 4.05 8.64 0.51
N GLN A 144 3.94 8.88 1.82
CA GLN A 144 2.67 9.16 2.48
C GLN A 144 1.99 10.40 1.89
N LYS A 145 2.73 11.50 1.66
CA LYS A 145 2.19 12.70 1.00
C LYS A 145 1.65 12.40 -0.40
N LYS A 146 2.40 11.66 -1.24
CA LYS A 146 1.94 11.28 -2.58
C LYS A 146 0.70 10.39 -2.55
N VAL A 147 0.62 9.47 -1.59
CA VAL A 147 -0.57 8.63 -1.39
C VAL A 147 -1.77 9.49 -0.97
N GLU A 148 -1.57 10.50 -0.13
CA GLU A 148 -2.63 11.43 0.25
C GLU A 148 -3.07 12.36 -0.89
N GLU A 149 -2.12 12.86 -1.69
CA GLU A 149 -2.39 13.68 -2.88
C GLU A 149 -3.08 12.91 -4.00
N SER A 150 -2.87 11.60 -4.10
CA SER A 150 -3.49 10.74 -5.12
C SER A 150 -4.86 10.19 -4.71
N LYS A 151 -5.25 10.32 -3.44
CA LYS A 151 -6.61 9.96 -3.01
C LYS A 151 -7.61 10.95 -3.60
N PRO A 152 -8.79 10.48 -4.06
CA PRO A 152 -9.84 11.39 -4.45
C PRO A 152 -10.15 12.31 -3.27
N PRO A 153 -10.39 13.61 -3.52
CA PRO A 153 -10.67 14.55 -2.45
C PRO A 153 -11.88 14.07 -1.65
N LYS A 154 -11.77 14.16 -0.32
CA LYS A 154 -12.88 13.80 0.57
C LYS A 154 -14.08 14.70 0.25
N PRO A 155 -15.31 14.16 0.17
CA PRO A 155 -16.49 14.99 0.07
C PRO A 155 -16.65 15.84 1.34
N ILE A 156 -17.39 16.92 1.20
CA ILE A 156 -17.80 17.86 2.25
C ILE A 156 -18.42 17.11 3.43
N THR A 157 -18.08 17.52 4.65
CA THR A 157 -18.69 16.92 5.85
C THR A 157 -20.15 17.37 6.02
N PRO A 158 -21.00 16.60 6.72
CA PRO A 158 -22.39 17.00 7.00
C PRO A 158 -22.50 18.37 7.66
N GLU A 159 -21.59 18.71 8.58
CA GLU A 159 -21.57 19.99 9.28
C GLU A 159 -21.28 21.15 8.33
N LYS A 160 -20.30 21.00 7.43
CA LYS A 160 -19.98 22.00 6.42
C LYS A 160 -21.08 22.12 5.36
N LEU A 161 -21.72 21.01 5.01
CA LEU A 161 -22.85 21.01 4.09
C LEU A 161 -24.03 21.80 4.66
N GLU A 162 -24.35 21.58 5.93
CA GLU A 162 -25.38 22.34 6.64
C GLU A 162 -25.00 23.82 6.77
N GLU A 163 -23.75 24.13 7.11
CA GLU A 163 -23.25 25.50 7.15
C GLU A 163 -23.37 26.20 5.79
N LEU A 164 -22.95 25.54 4.71
CA LEU A 164 -23.05 26.05 3.35
C LEU A 164 -24.51 26.35 2.96
N LYS A 165 -25.43 25.45 3.28
CA LYS A 165 -26.88 25.62 3.03
C LYS A 165 -27.43 26.83 3.77
N ASN A 166 -27.19 26.91 5.08
CA ASN A 166 -27.65 28.01 5.93
C ASN A 166 -27.09 29.38 5.47
N LEU A 167 -25.82 29.43 5.07
CA LEU A 167 -25.20 30.66 4.59
C LEU A 167 -25.76 31.10 3.23
N ALA A 168 -25.97 30.14 2.31
CA ALA A 168 -26.54 30.43 1.00
C ALA A 168 -27.97 30.97 1.11
N GLU A 169 -28.80 30.37 1.97
CA GLU A 169 -30.15 30.86 2.27
C GLU A 169 -30.11 32.28 2.82
N ARG A 170 -29.31 32.51 3.88
CA ARG A 170 -29.19 33.83 4.50
C ARG A 170 -28.71 34.91 3.52
N TYR A 171 -27.74 34.60 2.67
CA TYR A 171 -27.28 35.55 1.66
C TYR A 171 -28.35 35.80 0.59
N GLY A 172 -29.06 34.74 0.19
CA GLY A 172 -30.22 34.80 -0.68
C GLY A 172 -31.28 35.77 -0.15
N GLU A 173 -31.67 35.66 1.11
CA GLU A 173 -32.63 36.57 1.76
C GLU A 173 -32.19 38.04 1.70
N ILE A 174 -30.92 38.34 2.00
CA ILE A 174 -30.38 39.71 1.98
C ILE A 174 -30.45 40.33 0.58
N LYS A 175 -30.27 39.53 -0.48
CA LYS A 175 -30.23 40.01 -1.87
C LYS A 175 -31.49 39.67 -2.68
N GLY A 176 -32.52 39.11 -2.04
CA GLY A 176 -33.78 38.71 -2.70
C GLY A 176 -33.61 37.60 -3.75
N ARG A 177 -32.77 36.60 -3.47
CA ARG A 177 -32.45 35.44 -4.34
C ARG A 177 -32.68 34.12 -3.62
N THR A 178 -32.82 33.02 -4.36
CA THR A 178 -32.88 31.67 -3.76
C THR A 178 -31.48 31.10 -3.50
N ALA A 179 -31.38 30.10 -2.61
CA ALA A 179 -30.12 29.42 -2.35
C ALA A 179 -29.52 28.78 -3.61
N GLU A 180 -30.35 28.24 -4.51
CA GLU A 180 -29.92 27.67 -5.79
C GLU A 180 -29.27 28.71 -6.70
N GLU A 181 -29.78 29.94 -6.71
CA GLU A 181 -29.16 31.04 -7.46
C GLU A 181 -27.81 31.43 -6.85
N VAL A 182 -27.68 31.38 -5.52
CA VAL A 182 -26.40 31.60 -4.84
C VAL A 182 -25.38 30.52 -5.21
N TYR A 183 -25.78 29.24 -5.22
CA TYR A 183 -24.91 28.13 -5.65
C TYR A 183 -24.43 28.28 -7.10
N LYS A 184 -25.32 28.70 -8.01
CA LYS A 184 -24.96 28.99 -9.41
C LYS A 184 -23.92 30.10 -9.51
N VAL A 185 -24.03 31.17 -8.71
CA VAL A 185 -23.06 32.28 -8.70
C VAL A 185 -21.70 31.83 -8.13
N LEU A 186 -21.69 30.90 -7.17
CA LEU A 186 -20.48 30.25 -6.67
C LEU A 186 -19.86 29.27 -7.68
N GLY A 187 -20.53 29.01 -8.80
CA GLY A 187 -20.06 28.06 -9.81
C GLY A 187 -20.19 26.60 -9.37
N ILE A 188 -21.06 26.31 -8.40
CA ILE A 188 -21.31 24.94 -7.95
C ILE A 188 -22.17 24.25 -9.01
N SER A 189 -21.56 23.33 -9.75
CA SER A 189 -22.21 22.57 -10.83
C SER A 189 -22.44 21.09 -10.50
N MET A 190 -22.07 20.66 -9.29
CA MET A 190 -22.21 19.29 -8.80
C MET A 190 -23.24 19.24 -7.67
N GLU A 191 -23.70 18.02 -7.33
CA GLU A 191 -24.50 17.81 -6.12
C GLU A 191 -23.72 18.27 -4.88
N LEU A 192 -24.39 18.95 -3.96
CA LEU A 192 -23.74 19.59 -2.82
C LEU A 192 -22.97 18.58 -1.97
N GLU A 193 -23.50 17.37 -1.83
CA GLU A 193 -22.94 16.25 -1.08
C GLU A 193 -21.61 15.74 -1.66
N ASN A 194 -21.33 16.05 -2.93
CA ASN A 194 -20.13 15.61 -3.66
C ASN A 194 -19.06 16.71 -3.75
N ILE A 195 -19.30 17.89 -3.18
CA ILE A 195 -18.31 18.98 -3.18
C ILE A 195 -17.07 18.52 -2.39
N PRO A 196 -15.85 18.63 -2.93
CA PRO A 196 -14.62 18.42 -2.18
C PRO A 196 -14.55 19.28 -0.91
N ASP A 197 -14.17 18.71 0.23
CA ASP A 197 -14.14 19.40 1.53
C ASP A 197 -13.34 20.72 1.51
N GLY A 198 -12.18 20.72 0.86
CA GLY A 198 -11.38 21.94 0.70
C GLY A 198 -12.00 22.98 -0.23
N LEU A 199 -12.83 22.57 -1.18
CA LEU A 199 -13.59 23.49 -2.04
C LEU A 199 -14.80 24.06 -1.28
N ALA A 200 -15.43 23.27 -0.41
CA ALA A 200 -16.51 23.72 0.46
C ALA A 200 -16.06 24.85 1.40
N ASP A 201 -14.85 24.75 1.98
CA ASP A 201 -14.29 25.81 2.83
C ASP A 201 -14.18 27.14 2.08
N ASN A 202 -13.78 27.10 0.80
CA ASN A 202 -13.69 28.29 -0.04
C ASN A 202 -15.07 28.92 -0.29
N TYR A 203 -16.08 28.10 -0.60
CA TYR A 203 -17.45 28.58 -0.78
C TYR A 203 -18.03 29.18 0.49
N ILE A 204 -17.89 28.49 1.63
CA ILE A 204 -18.33 28.97 2.94
C ILE A 204 -17.67 30.31 3.27
N PHE A 205 -16.35 30.41 3.08
CA PHE A 205 -15.61 31.65 3.29
C PHE A 205 -16.11 32.79 2.41
N GLN A 206 -16.34 32.51 1.12
CA GLN A 206 -16.82 33.48 0.15
C GLN A 206 -18.23 34.01 0.50
N ILE A 207 -19.18 33.13 0.84
CA ILE A 207 -20.53 33.56 1.24
C ILE A 207 -20.48 34.37 2.54
N LYS A 208 -19.69 33.96 3.54
CA LYS A 208 -19.49 34.76 4.77
C LYS A 208 -19.00 36.17 4.46
N HIS A 209 -18.05 36.29 3.53
CA HIS A 209 -17.55 37.59 3.08
C HIS A 209 -18.62 38.41 2.36
N TRP A 210 -19.42 37.79 1.49
CA TRP A 210 -20.54 38.45 0.82
C TRP A 210 -21.62 38.94 1.79
N ILE A 211 -22.00 38.12 2.78
CA ILE A 211 -22.95 38.51 3.84
C ILE A 211 -22.41 39.71 4.60
N LYS A 212 -21.14 39.67 5.04
CA LYS A 212 -20.51 40.77 5.78
C LYS A 212 -20.56 42.10 5.01
N ASN A 213 -20.30 42.06 3.70
CA ASN A 213 -20.34 43.25 2.86
C ASN A 213 -21.76 43.74 2.63
N ALA A 214 -22.69 42.83 2.33
CA ALA A 214 -24.09 43.19 2.12
C ALA A 214 -24.73 43.82 3.37
N THR A 215 -24.40 43.33 4.57
CA THR A 215 -24.89 43.91 5.82
C THR A 215 -24.35 45.31 6.13
N LYS A 216 -23.17 45.67 5.59
CA LYS A 216 -22.60 47.01 5.73
C LYS A 216 -23.21 48.04 4.77
N GLU A 217 -23.75 47.58 3.64
CA GLU A 217 -24.43 48.44 2.66
C GLU A 217 -25.87 48.80 3.10
N THR A 218 -26.47 47.98 3.97
CA THR A 218 -27.83 48.16 4.50
C THR A 218 -27.90 48.87 5.86
N ALA A 219 -26.76 49.21 6.46
CA ALA A 219 -26.66 49.93 7.74
C ALA A 219 -26.28 51.40 7.51
#